data_AF-A0AAN6BR66-F1
#
_entry.id   AF-A0AAN6BR66-F1
#
_cell.length_a   1.000
_cell.length_b   1.000
_cell.length_c   1.000
_cell.angle_alpha   90.00
_cell.angle_beta   90.00
_cell.angle_gamma   90.00
#
_symmetry.space_group_name_H-M   'P 1'
#
loop_
_entity.id
_entity.type
_entity.pdbx_description
1 polymer ?
#
loop_
_entity_poly.entity_id
_entity_poly.type
_entity_poly.pdbx_seq_one_letter_code
_entity_poly.pdbx_strand_id
1 'polypeptide(L)'
;MWIRLLKFYQQRLDLYASQIESSSEEDITNAFLKGSEEITSARELYSLSTQYRMTKSSSSIQRMVSIAYILRYAALPITSNPRSMKVRRTIAFLGRLRAAYETFKDAAIEFGKTFRKLKIVCLQAPAARHLTRSSMERWTQELAKINKLPQLKKKQLDDAWGKAAGISIPCHAEIQLLLHFECSLSPQSKPFRYLGCSKKSCWLCYQLISRFKDVRTNTKGFYQTRGSHGQVCPRWRIALDAILPSDDRISFNLSVALKDIYESMLEQLQGTRRPQRQAEAQSSANVTVKGGAIRRQALAKVRVAESSLRSDNIKKEGSIKKTLIYMTIKTNALAKNPLDYESQILRLIGANTILSVPVAESLSRINLRQSSMEIILCTGVGMLAFPKTGA
;
A
#
# COMPACT_ATOMS: atom_id res chain seq x y z
N MET A 1 12.11 25.98 1.10
CA MET A 1 11.20 24.81 1.04
C MET A 1 10.69 24.40 2.42
N TRP A 2 11.55 24.12 3.40
CA TRP A 2 11.18 23.68 4.75
C TRP A 2 10.10 24.57 5.44
N ILE A 3 10.28 25.90 5.45
CA ILE A 3 9.31 26.83 6.06
C ILE A 3 7.92 26.74 5.39
N ARG A 4 7.88 26.64 4.06
CA ARG A 4 6.61 26.49 3.33
C ARG A 4 5.92 25.16 3.69
N LEU A 5 6.69 24.10 3.89
CA LEU A 5 6.18 22.80 4.29
C LEU A 5 5.58 22.83 5.71
N LEU A 6 6.24 23.52 6.66
CA LEU A 6 5.69 23.74 8.00
C LEU A 6 4.34 24.46 7.93
N LYS A 7 4.27 25.57 7.17
CA LYS A 7 3.02 26.33 6.98
C LYS A 7 1.91 25.49 6.34
N PHE A 8 2.24 24.63 5.38
CA PHE A 8 1.26 23.74 4.75
C PHE A 8 0.68 22.70 5.74
N TYR A 9 1.50 22.18 6.65
CA TYR A 9 1.07 21.19 7.64
C TYR A 9 0.61 21.77 8.98
N GLN A 10 0.53 23.10 9.07
CA GLN A 10 0.29 23.87 10.29
C GLN A 10 -0.81 23.30 11.18
N GLN A 11 -2.01 23.08 10.63
CA GLN A 11 -3.16 22.54 11.37
C GLN A 11 -2.87 21.19 12.06
N ARG A 12 -2.13 20.28 11.40
CA ARG A 12 -1.76 19.00 12.00
C ARG A 12 -0.67 19.15 13.04
N LEU A 13 0.28 20.06 12.81
CA LEU A 13 1.34 20.36 13.78
C LEU A 13 0.75 20.97 15.05
N ASP A 14 -0.24 21.87 14.92
CA ASP A 14 -1.00 22.44 16.03
C ASP A 14 -1.68 21.37 16.88
N LEU A 15 -2.30 20.37 16.25
CA LEU A 15 -2.91 19.24 16.96
C LEU A 15 -1.89 18.47 17.81
N TYR A 16 -0.74 18.12 17.24
CA TYR A 16 0.29 17.39 17.97
C TYR A 16 0.94 18.24 19.07
N ALA A 17 1.16 19.53 18.82
CA ALA A 17 1.66 20.47 19.81
C ALA A 17 0.71 20.57 21.01
N SER A 18 -0.60 20.71 20.76
CA SER A 18 -1.62 20.74 21.82
C SER A 18 -1.70 19.44 22.61
N GLN A 19 -1.56 18.28 21.95
CA GLN A 19 -1.54 16.99 22.67
C GLN A 19 -0.32 16.83 23.58
N ILE A 20 0.85 17.33 23.15
CA ILE A 20 2.06 17.35 23.98
C ILE A 20 1.86 18.28 25.16
N GLU A 21 1.35 19.49 24.93
CA GLU A 21 1.09 20.48 25.99
C GLU A 21 0.08 19.97 27.03
N SER A 22 -0.96 19.25 26.59
CA SER A 22 -1.97 18.66 27.50
C SER A 22 -1.45 17.47 28.33
N SER A 23 -0.22 16.99 28.07
CA SER A 23 0.40 15.89 28.81
C SER A 23 1.21 16.44 29.99
N SER A 24 1.44 15.63 31.02
CA SER A 24 2.34 16.04 32.10
C SER A 24 3.80 16.00 31.65
N GLU A 25 4.64 16.87 32.20
CA GLU A 25 6.09 16.81 31.99
C GLU A 25 6.67 15.45 32.40
N GLU A 26 6.11 14.86 33.47
CA GLU A 26 6.45 13.51 33.92
C GLU A 26 6.14 12.45 32.84
N ASP A 27 4.96 12.47 32.22
CA ASP A 27 4.60 11.51 31.17
C ASP A 27 5.52 11.65 29.95
N ILE A 28 5.92 12.88 29.61
CA ILE A 28 6.84 13.20 28.51
C ILE A 28 8.25 12.71 28.80
N THR A 29 8.78 12.92 30.00
CA THR A 29 10.14 12.52 30.37
C THR A 29 10.23 11.01 30.59
N ASN A 30 9.22 10.39 31.21
CA ASN A 30 9.12 8.93 31.37
C ASN A 30 8.96 8.17 30.05
N ALA A 31 8.70 8.87 28.93
CA ALA A 31 8.69 8.28 27.61
C ALA A 31 10.10 7.90 27.10
N PHE A 32 11.17 8.35 27.78
CA PHE A 32 12.57 8.18 27.37
C PHE A 32 13.41 7.56 28.49
N LEU A 33 14.64 7.11 28.15
CA LEU A 33 15.52 6.43 29.10
C LEU A 33 16.00 7.41 30.19
N LYS A 34 15.93 7.00 31.46
CA LYS A 34 16.37 7.81 32.60
C LYS A 34 17.86 8.17 32.48
N GLY A 35 18.21 9.43 32.73
CA GLY A 35 19.59 9.95 32.64
C GLY A 35 20.10 10.22 31.22
N SER A 36 19.26 10.09 30.19
CA SER A 36 19.67 10.34 28.79
C SER A 36 19.54 11.82 28.38
N GLU A 37 20.31 12.23 27.36
CA GLU A 37 20.21 13.57 26.75
C GLU A 37 18.81 13.85 26.18
N GLU A 38 18.09 12.79 25.82
CA GLU A 38 16.72 12.87 25.34
C GLU A 38 15.74 13.40 26.38
N ILE A 39 16.02 13.27 27.68
CA ILE A 39 15.18 13.87 28.72
C ILE A 39 15.25 15.39 28.67
N THR A 40 16.45 15.96 28.51
CA THR A 40 16.62 17.42 28.37
C THR A 40 15.88 17.93 27.15
N SER A 41 16.00 17.22 26.02
CA SER A 41 15.25 17.51 24.80
C SER A 41 13.73 17.39 25.00
N ALA A 42 13.26 16.40 25.77
CA ALA A 42 11.84 16.20 26.05
C ALA A 42 11.27 17.32 26.93
N ARG A 43 12.03 17.81 27.92
CA ARG A 43 11.66 18.98 28.74
C ARG A 43 11.63 20.27 27.90
N GLU A 44 12.64 20.47 27.05
CA GLU A 44 12.64 21.61 26.11
C GLU A 44 11.42 21.57 25.20
N LEU A 45 11.07 20.39 24.67
CA LEU A 45 9.88 20.22 23.83
C LEU A 45 8.58 20.56 24.59
N TYR A 46 8.47 20.18 25.86
CA TYR A 46 7.32 20.52 26.70
C TYR A 46 7.22 22.04 26.91
N SER A 47 8.31 22.69 27.33
CA SER A 47 8.36 24.14 27.52
C SER A 47 7.99 24.90 26.24
N LEU A 48 8.55 24.48 25.09
CA LEU A 48 8.21 25.05 23.79
C LEU A 48 6.74 24.84 23.40
N SER A 49 6.12 23.71 23.79
CA SER A 49 4.71 23.46 23.51
C SER A 49 3.80 24.43 24.26
N THR A 50 4.13 24.75 25.51
CA THR A 50 3.44 25.74 26.33
C THR A 50 3.63 27.15 25.76
N GLN A 51 4.87 27.52 25.40
CA GLN A 51 5.15 28.81 24.77
C GLN A 51 4.43 28.95 23.41
N TYR A 52 4.41 27.89 22.62
CA TYR A 52 3.77 27.87 21.32
C TYR A 52 2.26 28.00 21.41
N ARG A 53 1.62 27.43 22.45
CA ARG A 53 0.19 27.64 22.73
C ARG A 53 -0.14 29.13 22.86
N MET A 54 0.72 29.88 23.55
CA MET A 54 0.51 31.31 23.82
C MET A 54 0.85 32.19 22.61
N THR A 55 1.96 31.90 21.92
CA THR A 55 2.53 32.81 20.92
C THR A 55 2.18 32.43 19.48
N LYS A 56 1.84 31.17 19.23
CA LYS A 56 1.74 30.57 17.89
C LYS A 56 2.95 30.88 17.00
N SER A 57 4.12 31.00 17.63
CA SER A 57 5.35 31.40 16.94
C SER A 57 5.83 30.33 15.96
N SER A 58 6.16 30.76 14.74
CA SER A 58 6.77 29.91 13.71
C SER A 58 8.14 29.36 14.14
N SER A 59 8.92 30.12 14.93
CA SER A 59 10.22 29.65 15.41
C SER A 59 10.06 28.53 16.45
N SER A 60 9.07 28.65 17.35
CA SER A 60 8.77 27.62 18.34
C SER A 60 8.34 26.32 17.67
N ILE A 61 7.39 26.33 16.73
CA ILE A 61 6.98 25.08 16.06
C ILE A 61 8.11 24.46 15.23
N GLN A 62 8.95 25.27 14.60
CA GLN A 62 10.12 24.78 13.89
C GLN A 62 11.10 24.07 14.83
N ARG A 63 11.36 24.65 16.01
CA ARG A 63 12.22 24.05 17.04
C ARG A 63 11.61 22.78 17.61
N MET A 64 10.32 22.80 17.95
CA MET A 64 9.58 21.62 18.42
C MET A 64 9.66 20.45 17.44
N VAL A 65 9.41 20.69 16.15
CA VAL A 65 9.48 19.65 15.11
C VAL A 65 10.92 19.11 14.96
N SER A 66 11.93 19.94 15.16
CA SER A 66 13.34 19.54 15.10
C SER A 66 13.75 18.68 16.30
N ILE A 67 13.31 19.04 17.51
CA ILE A 67 13.53 18.23 18.72
C ILE A 67 12.79 16.90 18.62
N ALA A 68 11.52 16.94 18.22
CA ALA A 68 10.70 15.75 18.05
C ALA A 68 11.29 14.78 17.01
N TYR A 69 11.97 15.31 15.98
CA TYR A 69 12.72 14.51 15.01
C TYR A 69 13.87 13.74 15.65
N ILE A 70 14.63 14.37 16.55
CA ILE A 70 15.72 13.72 17.29
C ILE A 70 15.15 12.64 18.23
N LEU A 71 14.19 13.02 19.07
CA LEU A 71 13.55 12.15 20.06
C LEU A 71 12.89 10.91 19.44
N ARG A 72 12.39 11.03 18.21
CA ARG A 72 11.80 9.91 17.47
C ARG A 72 12.75 8.71 17.33
N TYR A 73 14.06 8.94 17.32
CA TYR A 73 15.08 7.88 17.19
C TYR A 73 15.69 7.44 18.53
N ALA A 74 15.19 7.98 19.65
CA ALA A 74 15.65 7.60 20.98
C ALA A 74 15.42 6.11 21.26
N ALA A 75 16.18 5.53 22.17
CA ALA A 75 15.91 4.18 22.68
C ALA A 75 14.59 4.13 23.47
N LEU A 76 13.96 2.95 23.53
CA LEU A 76 12.78 2.72 24.37
C LEU A 76 13.20 2.42 25.81
N PRO A 77 12.55 3.00 26.84
CA PRO A 77 12.76 2.57 28.21
C PRO A 77 12.23 1.15 28.42
N ILE A 78 12.88 0.38 29.31
CA ILE A 78 12.53 -1.02 29.61
C ILE A 78 11.11 -1.13 30.18
N THR A 79 10.70 -0.13 30.96
CA THR A 79 9.36 -0.01 31.53
C THR A 79 8.74 1.29 31.06
N SER A 80 7.65 1.22 30.32
CA SER A 80 6.88 2.40 29.92
C SER A 80 5.40 2.20 30.22
N ASN A 81 4.78 3.16 30.90
CA ASN A 81 3.34 3.13 31.09
C ASN A 81 2.60 3.50 29.78
N PRO A 82 1.29 3.17 29.65
CA PRO A 82 0.52 3.45 28.44
C PRO A 82 0.41 4.94 28.07
N ARG A 83 0.43 5.85 29.07
CA ARG A 83 0.35 7.30 28.85
C ARG A 83 1.65 7.82 28.22
N SER A 84 2.80 7.51 28.78
CA SER A 84 4.11 7.83 28.22
C SER A 84 4.29 7.28 26.81
N MET A 85 3.76 6.07 26.52
CA MET A 85 3.79 5.53 25.15
C MET A 85 2.87 6.29 24.18
N LYS A 86 1.73 6.77 24.64
CA LYS A 86 0.85 7.65 23.84
C LYS A 86 1.58 8.96 23.53
N VAL A 87 2.20 9.59 24.52
CA VAL A 87 3.00 10.81 24.36
C VAL A 87 4.16 10.60 23.39
N ARG A 88 4.92 9.52 23.56
CA ARG A 88 6.02 9.16 22.65
C ARG A 88 5.55 9.04 21.20
N ARG A 89 4.38 8.42 20.98
CA ARG A 89 3.78 8.33 19.64
C ARG A 89 3.49 9.73 19.09
N THR A 90 2.87 10.60 19.89
CA THR A 90 2.58 11.99 19.49
C THR A 90 3.86 12.76 19.13
N ILE A 91 4.92 12.66 19.94
CA ILE A 91 6.24 13.22 19.64
C ILE A 91 6.79 12.65 18.32
N ALA A 92 6.71 11.34 18.13
CA ALA A 92 7.15 10.70 16.89
C ALA A 92 6.32 11.15 15.67
N PHE A 93 5.03 11.44 15.83
CA PHE A 93 4.17 12.02 14.78
C PHE A 93 4.57 13.46 14.46
N LEU A 94 4.87 14.28 15.47
CA LEU A 94 5.35 15.65 15.28
C LEU A 94 6.67 15.69 14.50
N GLY A 95 7.64 14.85 14.90
CA GLY A 95 8.94 14.73 14.23
C GLY A 95 8.89 14.09 12.83
N ARG A 96 7.76 13.47 12.45
CA ARG A 96 7.61 12.78 11.15
C ARG A 96 7.79 13.72 9.97
N LEU A 97 7.31 14.96 10.06
CA LEU A 97 7.39 15.90 8.96
C LEU A 97 8.85 16.21 8.60
N ARG A 98 9.70 16.43 9.62
CA ARG A 98 11.13 16.61 9.41
C ARG A 98 11.80 15.36 8.87
N ALA A 99 11.43 14.17 9.38
CA ALA A 99 11.98 12.92 8.87
C ALA A 99 11.67 12.71 7.37
N ALA A 100 10.44 13.03 6.95
CA ALA A 100 10.06 12.99 5.54
C ALA A 100 10.85 14.02 4.71
N TYR A 101 10.98 15.25 5.20
CA TYR A 101 11.77 16.29 4.54
C TYR A 101 13.24 15.90 4.36
N GLU A 102 13.90 15.43 5.43
CA GLU A 102 15.31 15.00 5.35
C GLU A 102 15.47 13.81 4.41
N THR A 103 14.56 12.84 4.46
CA THR A 103 14.59 11.70 3.52
C THR A 103 14.44 12.15 2.07
N PHE A 104 13.51 13.08 1.80
CA PHE A 104 13.31 13.62 0.46
C PHE A 104 14.52 14.43 -0.01
N LYS A 105 15.09 15.26 0.87
CA LYS A 105 16.29 16.05 0.60
C LYS A 105 17.48 15.15 0.26
N ASP A 106 17.70 14.11 1.07
CA ASP A 106 18.80 13.17 0.86
C ASP A 106 18.62 12.38 -0.44
N ALA A 107 17.40 11.94 -0.74
CA ALA A 107 17.09 11.31 -2.03
C ALA A 107 17.31 12.27 -3.20
N ALA A 108 16.93 13.54 -3.06
CA ALA A 108 17.16 14.54 -4.10
C ALA A 108 18.65 14.74 -4.41
N ILE A 109 19.48 14.73 -3.37
CA ILE A 109 20.94 14.80 -3.49
C ILE A 109 21.49 13.53 -4.15
N GLU A 110 21.07 12.35 -3.68
CA GLU A 110 21.53 11.05 -4.18
C GLU A 110 21.19 10.86 -5.67
N PHE A 111 19.97 11.20 -6.08
CA PHE A 111 19.54 11.05 -7.48
C PHE A 111 19.99 12.20 -8.38
N GLY A 112 20.58 13.26 -7.84
CA GLY A 112 21.21 14.37 -8.57
C GLY A 112 20.38 14.88 -9.75
N LYS A 113 20.95 14.82 -10.96
CA LYS A 113 20.32 15.33 -12.20
C LYS A 113 19.02 14.59 -12.56
N THR A 114 18.89 13.32 -12.20
CA THR A 114 17.68 12.51 -12.46
C THR A 114 16.50 12.97 -11.62
N PHE A 115 16.75 13.50 -10.42
CA PHE A 115 15.70 14.04 -9.55
C PHE A 115 15.03 15.29 -10.15
N ARG A 116 15.74 16.06 -10.98
CA ARG A 116 15.17 17.21 -11.70
C ARG A 116 14.11 16.81 -12.72
N LYS A 117 14.09 15.54 -13.14
CA LYS A 117 13.10 14.98 -14.07
C LYS A 117 11.91 14.34 -13.36
N LEU A 118 11.80 14.53 -12.04
CA LEU A 118 10.73 14.00 -11.22
C LEU A 118 9.42 14.69 -11.59
N LYS A 119 8.50 13.91 -12.15
CA LYS A 119 7.14 14.36 -12.45
C LYS A 119 6.21 13.88 -11.35
N ILE A 120 5.37 14.78 -10.84
CA ILE A 120 4.27 14.42 -9.93
C ILE A 120 3.00 14.35 -10.76
N VAL A 121 2.41 13.16 -10.84
CA VAL A 121 1.13 12.92 -11.51
C VAL A 121 0.08 12.63 -10.46
N CYS A 122 -0.97 13.45 -10.42
CA CYS A 122 -2.11 13.20 -9.54
C CYS A 122 -3.15 12.35 -10.28
N LEU A 123 -3.31 11.10 -9.87
CA LEU A 123 -4.39 10.26 -10.40
C LEU A 123 -5.69 10.59 -9.68
N GLN A 124 -6.75 10.78 -10.47
CA GLN A 124 -8.09 10.87 -9.94
C GLN A 124 -8.52 9.49 -9.47
N ALA A 125 -8.89 9.39 -8.20
CA ALA A 125 -9.43 8.17 -7.66
C ALA A 125 -10.76 7.86 -8.38
N PRO A 126 -10.94 6.62 -8.90
CA PRO A 126 -12.22 6.20 -9.44
C PRO A 126 -13.32 6.39 -8.41
N ALA A 127 -14.51 6.81 -8.87
CA ALA A 127 -15.69 6.90 -8.01
C ALA A 127 -15.91 5.57 -7.27
N ALA A 128 -16.30 5.65 -6.00
CA ALA A 128 -16.64 4.44 -5.27
C ALA A 128 -17.91 3.82 -5.84
N ARG A 129 -17.96 2.49 -5.93
CA ARG A 129 -19.20 1.81 -6.31
C ARG A 129 -20.10 1.76 -5.09
N HIS A 130 -21.34 2.19 -5.26
CA HIS A 130 -22.36 2.12 -4.21
C HIS A 130 -23.25 0.90 -4.44
N LEU A 131 -23.33 0.02 -3.44
CA LEU A 131 -24.20 -1.14 -3.44
C LEU A 131 -25.14 -1.09 -2.24
N THR A 132 -26.32 -1.69 -2.40
CA THR A 132 -27.23 -1.86 -1.27
C THR A 132 -26.74 -2.99 -0.39
N ARG A 133 -26.97 -2.82 0.92
CA ARG A 133 -26.64 -3.84 1.90
C ARG A 133 -27.35 -5.17 1.64
N SER A 134 -28.64 -5.12 1.31
CA SER A 134 -29.44 -6.31 1.02
C SER A 134 -28.89 -7.14 -0.15
N SER A 135 -28.42 -6.48 -1.21
CA SER A 135 -27.79 -7.16 -2.34
C SER A 135 -26.47 -7.82 -1.94
N MET A 136 -25.63 -7.14 -1.16
CA MET A 136 -24.37 -7.71 -0.69
C MET A 136 -24.55 -8.89 0.25
N GLU A 137 -25.52 -8.80 1.16
CA GLU A 137 -25.85 -9.91 2.06
C GLU A 137 -26.37 -11.12 1.28
N ARG A 138 -27.30 -10.90 0.35
CA ARG A 138 -27.84 -11.96 -0.52
C ARG A 138 -26.72 -12.66 -1.28
N TRP A 139 -25.87 -11.90 -1.98
CA TRP A 139 -24.74 -12.46 -2.72
C TRP A 139 -23.77 -13.22 -1.82
N THR A 140 -23.48 -12.68 -0.63
CA THR A 140 -22.58 -13.34 0.33
C THR A 140 -23.12 -14.72 0.74
N GLN A 141 -24.42 -14.82 1.03
CA GLN A 141 -25.06 -16.07 1.42
C GLN A 141 -25.18 -17.07 0.26
N GLU A 142 -25.54 -16.59 -0.94
CA GLU A 142 -25.56 -17.40 -2.18
C GLU A 142 -24.18 -18.00 -2.45
N LEU A 143 -23.13 -17.19 -2.34
CA LEU A 143 -21.76 -17.62 -2.53
C LEU A 143 -21.33 -18.65 -1.49
N ALA A 144 -21.70 -18.45 -0.22
CA ALA A 144 -21.46 -19.45 0.81
C ALA A 144 -22.17 -20.77 0.48
N LYS A 145 -23.43 -20.70 0.00
CA LYS A 145 -24.22 -21.89 -0.39
C LYS A 145 -23.57 -22.64 -1.55
N ILE A 146 -23.21 -21.95 -2.63
CA ILE A 146 -22.63 -22.59 -3.82
C ILE A 146 -21.29 -23.27 -3.50
N ASN A 147 -20.48 -22.66 -2.64
CA ASN A 147 -19.18 -23.20 -2.27
C ASN A 147 -19.23 -24.15 -1.06
N LYS A 148 -20.43 -24.54 -0.61
CA LYS A 148 -20.65 -25.41 0.57
C LYS A 148 -19.96 -24.90 1.84
N LEU A 149 -19.92 -23.58 2.00
CA LEU A 149 -19.35 -22.90 3.16
C LEU A 149 -20.45 -22.61 4.20
N PRO A 150 -20.10 -22.49 5.49
CA PRO A 150 -21.04 -22.07 6.53
C PRO A 150 -21.66 -20.71 6.19
N GLN A 151 -22.99 -20.62 6.34
CA GLN A 151 -23.70 -19.36 6.18
C GLN A 151 -23.28 -18.37 7.28
N LEU A 152 -23.13 -17.10 6.91
CA LEU A 152 -22.67 -16.07 7.82
C LEU A 152 -23.82 -15.60 8.71
N LYS A 153 -23.57 -15.48 10.02
CA LYS A 153 -24.55 -14.91 10.96
C LYS A 153 -24.65 -13.40 10.76
N LYS A 154 -25.79 -12.80 11.14
CA LYS A 154 -26.06 -11.35 11.03
C LYS A 154 -24.92 -10.48 11.58
N LYS A 155 -24.40 -10.81 12.77
CA LYS A 155 -23.27 -10.09 13.37
C LYS A 155 -22.01 -10.11 12.49
N GLN A 156 -21.72 -11.25 11.84
CA GLN A 156 -20.55 -11.36 10.95
C GLN A 156 -20.73 -10.56 9.67
N LEU A 157 -21.97 -10.47 9.17
CA LEU A 157 -22.32 -9.60 8.04
C LEU A 157 -22.21 -8.12 8.44
N ASP A 158 -22.68 -7.75 9.63
CA ASP A 158 -22.53 -6.40 10.19
C ASP A 158 -21.05 -6.00 10.33
N ASP A 159 -20.20 -6.91 10.81
CA ASP A 159 -18.77 -6.66 10.99
C ASP A 159 -18.04 -6.49 9.63
N ALA A 160 -18.44 -7.24 8.60
CA ALA A 160 -17.85 -7.19 7.27
C ALA A 160 -18.32 -5.97 6.44
N TRP A 161 -19.62 -5.69 6.49
CA TRP A 161 -20.27 -4.73 5.60
C TRP A 161 -20.62 -3.42 6.28
N GLY A 162 -20.65 -3.37 7.60
CA GLY A 162 -21.13 -2.24 8.38
C GLY A 162 -22.66 -2.21 8.50
N LYS A 163 -23.16 -1.31 9.35
CA LYS A 163 -24.60 -1.22 9.64
C LYS A 163 -25.41 -0.39 8.65
N ALA A 164 -24.75 0.43 7.82
CA ALA A 164 -25.40 1.35 6.90
C ALA A 164 -26.13 0.62 5.76
N ALA A 165 -27.23 1.22 5.27
CA ALA A 165 -28.01 0.69 4.16
C ALA A 165 -27.24 0.72 2.82
N GLY A 166 -26.37 1.72 2.65
CA GLY A 166 -25.47 1.86 1.50
C GLY A 166 -24.05 1.44 1.86
N ILE A 167 -23.44 0.63 1.00
CA ILE A 167 -22.05 0.19 1.11
C ILE A 167 -21.25 0.85 0.00
N SER A 168 -20.28 1.68 0.40
CA SER A 168 -19.30 2.26 -0.51
C SER A 168 -18.12 1.31 -0.68
N ILE A 169 -17.81 0.95 -1.92
CA ILE A 169 -16.71 0.06 -2.28
C ILE A 169 -15.65 0.88 -3.04
N PRO A 170 -14.57 1.31 -2.37
CA PRO A 170 -13.53 2.09 -3.01
C PRO A 170 -12.56 1.22 -3.82
N CYS A 171 -11.92 1.84 -4.81
CA CYS A 171 -10.77 1.24 -5.50
C CYS A 171 -9.50 1.54 -4.71
N HIS A 172 -8.72 0.51 -4.39
CA HIS A 172 -7.46 0.68 -3.67
C HIS A 172 -6.39 1.32 -4.57
N ALA A 173 -5.50 2.10 -3.97
CA ALA A 173 -4.49 2.87 -4.69
C ALA A 173 -3.52 1.97 -5.49
N GLU A 174 -3.21 0.77 -5.01
CA GLU A 174 -2.33 -0.14 -5.71
C GLU A 174 -2.94 -0.68 -7.01
N ILE A 175 -4.26 -0.88 -7.04
CA ILE A 175 -4.98 -1.28 -8.26
C ILE A 175 -5.00 -0.13 -9.25
N GLN A 176 -5.24 1.10 -8.77
CA GLN A 176 -5.23 2.30 -9.62
C GLN A 176 -3.87 2.47 -10.29
N LEU A 177 -2.76 2.29 -9.57
CA LEU A 177 -1.42 2.34 -10.16
C LEU A 177 -1.20 1.23 -11.18
N LEU A 178 -1.54 -0.01 -10.85
CA LEU A 178 -1.36 -1.14 -11.75
C LEU A 178 -2.08 -0.89 -13.08
N LEU A 179 -3.36 -0.52 -13.01
CA LEU A 179 -4.16 -0.25 -14.21
C LEU A 179 -3.66 0.99 -14.95
N HIS A 180 -3.27 2.05 -14.26
CA HIS A 180 -2.70 3.22 -14.93
C HIS A 180 -1.42 2.88 -15.69
N PHE A 181 -0.52 2.08 -15.09
CA PHE A 181 0.72 1.71 -15.73
C PHE A 181 0.55 0.77 -16.91
N GLU A 182 -0.45 -0.11 -16.88
CA GLU A 182 -0.74 -1.01 -17.99
C GLU A 182 -1.53 -0.31 -19.11
N CYS A 183 -2.49 0.56 -18.77
CA CYS A 183 -3.36 1.19 -19.76
C CYS A 183 -2.80 2.49 -20.34
N SER A 184 -1.96 3.23 -19.61
CA SER A 184 -1.55 4.59 -20.02
C SER A 184 -0.09 4.69 -20.47
N LEU A 185 0.76 3.71 -20.16
CA LEU A 185 2.14 3.73 -20.62
C LEU A 185 2.28 3.04 -21.98
N SER A 186 3.11 3.62 -22.85
CA SER A 186 3.36 3.04 -24.17
C SER A 186 3.97 1.63 -24.04
N PRO A 187 3.68 0.69 -24.96
CA PRO A 187 4.28 -0.65 -24.96
C PRO A 187 5.80 -0.64 -25.01
N GLN A 188 6.41 0.41 -25.57
CA GLN A 188 7.86 0.60 -25.67
C GLN A 188 8.48 1.18 -24.39
N SER A 189 7.67 1.63 -23.43
CA SER A 189 8.15 2.15 -22.16
C SER A 189 8.79 1.05 -21.31
N LYS A 190 9.90 1.36 -20.64
CA LYS A 190 10.53 0.43 -19.70
C LYS A 190 9.63 0.28 -18.46
N PRO A 191 9.15 -0.93 -18.15
CA PRO A 191 8.23 -1.13 -17.04
C PRO A 191 8.91 -0.99 -15.68
N PHE A 192 8.17 -0.50 -14.69
CA PHE A 192 8.65 -0.32 -13.32
C PHE A 192 8.21 -1.49 -12.45
N ARG A 193 9.16 -2.23 -11.88
CA ARG A 193 8.86 -3.40 -11.05
C ARG A 193 8.23 -3.05 -9.70
N TYR A 194 8.52 -1.88 -9.13
CA TYR A 194 8.14 -1.58 -7.75
C TYR A 194 7.04 -0.50 -7.67
N LEU A 195 5.91 -0.87 -7.08
CA LEU A 195 4.78 -0.02 -6.76
C LEU A 195 4.84 0.37 -5.28
N GLY A 196 5.36 1.57 -5.00
CA GLY A 196 5.53 2.04 -3.62
C GLY A 196 4.29 2.71 -3.06
N CYS A 197 3.78 2.16 -1.97
CA CYS A 197 2.66 2.68 -1.19
C CYS A 197 3.10 3.07 0.23
N SER A 198 2.43 4.06 0.84
CA SER A 198 2.74 4.52 2.21
C SER A 198 2.44 3.49 3.30
N LYS A 199 1.65 2.47 2.95
CA LYS A 199 1.27 1.32 3.77
C LYS A 199 1.67 0.03 3.05
N LYS A 200 1.83 -1.08 3.77
CA LYS A 200 1.83 -2.41 3.15
C LYS A 200 0.49 -2.62 2.45
N SER A 201 0.47 -3.45 1.41
CA SER A 201 -0.75 -3.71 0.66
C SER A 201 -1.70 -4.64 1.40
N CYS A 202 -3.00 -4.51 1.15
CA CYS A 202 -3.94 -5.54 1.60
C CYS A 202 -3.66 -6.87 0.88
N TRP A 203 -4.19 -7.97 1.41
CA TRP A 203 -3.94 -9.29 0.84
C TRP A 203 -4.39 -9.35 -0.63
N LEU A 204 -5.59 -8.86 -0.96
CA LEU A 204 -6.13 -8.87 -2.32
C LEU A 204 -5.26 -8.06 -3.31
N CYS A 205 -4.87 -6.83 -2.95
CA CYS A 205 -3.95 -6.03 -3.78
C CYS A 205 -2.63 -6.76 -4.02
N TYR A 206 -2.06 -7.35 -2.97
CA TYR A 206 -0.81 -8.10 -3.06
C TYR A 206 -0.93 -9.33 -3.97
N GLN A 207 -2.00 -10.12 -3.83
CA GLN A 207 -2.21 -11.30 -4.69
C GLN A 207 -2.43 -10.90 -6.15
N LEU A 208 -3.18 -9.82 -6.40
CA LEU A 208 -3.40 -9.30 -7.75
C LEU A 208 -2.07 -8.88 -8.38
N ILE A 209 -1.30 -8.05 -7.70
CA ILE A 209 -0.01 -7.53 -8.21
C ILE A 209 0.98 -8.66 -8.50
N SER A 210 1.05 -9.66 -7.63
CA SER A 210 1.98 -10.80 -7.80
C SER A 210 1.55 -11.80 -8.89
N ARG A 211 0.26 -11.89 -9.22
CA ARG A 211 -0.24 -12.80 -10.26
C ARG A 211 -0.44 -12.14 -11.61
N PHE A 212 -0.62 -10.84 -11.63
CA PHE A 212 -0.79 -10.09 -12.87
C PHE A 212 0.46 -10.23 -13.75
N LYS A 213 0.25 -10.49 -15.04
CA LYS A 213 1.31 -10.53 -16.05
C LYS A 213 1.39 -9.15 -16.70
N ASP A 214 2.55 -8.49 -16.56
CA ASP A 214 2.81 -7.22 -17.24
C ASP A 214 2.73 -7.44 -18.76
N VAL A 215 1.96 -6.61 -19.48
CA VAL A 215 1.69 -6.80 -20.91
C VAL A 215 2.96 -6.65 -21.77
N ARG A 216 3.93 -5.86 -21.30
CA ARG A 216 5.16 -5.54 -22.05
C ARG A 216 6.20 -6.66 -21.98
N THR A 217 6.30 -7.31 -20.83
CA THR A 217 7.31 -8.36 -20.54
C THR A 217 6.72 -9.76 -20.51
N ASN A 218 5.39 -9.88 -20.53
CA ASN A 218 4.64 -11.12 -20.36
C ASN A 218 5.07 -11.92 -19.10
N THR A 219 5.61 -11.24 -18.09
CA THR A 219 6.21 -11.87 -16.92
C THR A 219 5.25 -11.81 -15.74
N LYS A 220 4.90 -12.98 -15.18
CA LYS A 220 4.13 -13.09 -13.93
C LYS A 220 4.98 -12.66 -12.74
N GLY A 221 4.40 -11.90 -11.81
CA GLY A 221 5.13 -11.41 -10.63
C GLY A 221 6.14 -10.31 -10.95
N PHE A 222 6.00 -9.67 -12.12
CA PHE A 222 6.84 -8.54 -12.51
C PHE A 222 6.72 -7.37 -11.53
N TYR A 223 5.48 -7.04 -11.14
CA TYR A 223 5.20 -5.99 -10.17
C TYR A 223 5.34 -6.49 -8.74
N GLN A 224 5.83 -5.61 -7.88
CA GLN A 224 6.07 -5.86 -6.48
C GLN A 224 5.63 -4.64 -5.67
N THR A 225 5.04 -4.91 -4.50
CA THR A 225 4.88 -3.89 -3.46
C THR A 225 5.88 -4.17 -2.34
N ARG A 226 5.85 -3.32 -1.32
CA ARG A 226 6.62 -3.54 -0.08
C ARG A 226 6.24 -4.82 0.68
N GLY A 227 5.21 -5.54 0.23
CA GLY A 227 4.64 -6.69 0.89
C GLY A 227 3.23 -6.41 1.39
N SER A 228 2.64 -7.42 2.03
CA SER A 228 1.26 -7.38 2.49
C SER A 228 1.16 -7.29 4.01
N HIS A 229 0.16 -6.56 4.52
CA HIS A 229 -0.25 -6.65 5.93
C HIS A 229 -1.15 -7.86 6.22
N GLY A 230 -1.46 -8.67 5.20
CA GLY A 230 -2.14 -9.96 5.34
C GLY A 230 -3.65 -9.92 5.54
N GLN A 231 -4.24 -8.74 5.75
CA GLN A 231 -5.70 -8.62 5.93
C GLN A 231 -6.40 -8.51 4.58
N VAL A 232 -7.48 -9.26 4.43
CA VAL A 232 -8.44 -9.15 3.33
C VAL A 232 -9.37 -7.98 3.61
N CYS A 233 -9.42 -7.02 2.69
CA CYS A 233 -10.35 -5.90 2.79
C CYS A 233 -11.64 -6.28 2.07
N PRO A 234 -12.78 -6.35 2.78
CA PRO A 234 -14.04 -6.82 2.19
C PRO A 234 -14.59 -5.84 1.14
N ARG A 235 -14.30 -4.55 1.30
CA ARG A 235 -14.70 -3.49 0.37
C ARG A 235 -13.57 -3.22 -0.61
N TRP A 236 -13.45 -4.09 -1.60
CA TRP A 236 -12.39 -4.05 -2.61
C TRP A 236 -13.01 -4.14 -4.00
N ARG A 237 -12.63 -3.25 -4.91
CA ARG A 237 -13.05 -3.30 -6.32
C ARG A 237 -11.90 -3.06 -7.28
N ILE A 238 -12.05 -3.60 -8.48
CA ILE A 238 -11.28 -3.20 -9.65
C ILE A 238 -12.11 -2.18 -10.43
N ALA A 239 -11.52 -1.04 -10.75
CA ALA A 239 -12.20 0.07 -11.41
C ALA A 239 -11.93 0.11 -12.92
N LEU A 240 -12.31 -0.96 -13.63
CA LEU A 240 -12.21 -1.02 -15.10
C LEU A 240 -13.16 -0.05 -15.80
N ASP A 241 -14.30 0.26 -15.18
CA ASP A 241 -15.24 1.29 -15.61
C ASP A 241 -14.61 2.68 -15.70
N ALA A 242 -13.64 2.97 -14.84
CA ALA A 242 -12.92 4.25 -14.84
C ALA A 242 -11.67 4.25 -15.72
N ILE A 243 -11.16 3.06 -16.08
CA ILE A 243 -9.95 2.88 -16.88
C ILE A 243 -10.25 1.77 -17.88
N LEU A 244 -10.89 2.11 -19.00
CA LEU A 244 -11.11 1.16 -20.08
C LEU A 244 -9.76 0.74 -20.68
N PRO A 245 -9.38 -0.54 -20.62
CA PRO A 245 -8.19 -1.01 -21.31
C PRO A 245 -8.41 -0.88 -22.81
N SER A 246 -7.49 -0.21 -23.50
CA SER A 246 -7.43 -0.23 -24.97
C SER A 246 -6.87 -1.55 -25.52
N ASP A 247 -6.30 -2.39 -24.65
CA ASP A 247 -5.61 -3.62 -24.99
C ASP A 247 -6.28 -4.81 -24.29
N ASP A 248 -6.84 -5.73 -25.08
CA ASP A 248 -7.53 -6.94 -24.61
C ASP A 248 -6.64 -7.83 -23.73
N ARG A 249 -5.33 -7.76 -23.89
CA ARG A 249 -4.37 -8.52 -23.06
C ARG A 249 -4.44 -8.11 -21.60
N ILE A 250 -4.76 -6.85 -21.30
CA ILE A 250 -4.92 -6.36 -19.92
C ILE A 250 -6.14 -7.04 -19.28
N SER A 251 -7.28 -7.03 -19.98
CA SER A 251 -8.52 -7.69 -19.54
C SER A 251 -8.33 -9.20 -19.37
N PHE A 252 -7.62 -9.84 -20.29
CA PHE A 252 -7.26 -11.25 -20.20
C PHE A 252 -6.36 -11.55 -18.99
N ASN A 253 -5.25 -10.83 -18.83
CA ASN A 253 -4.31 -11.03 -17.73
C ASN A 253 -4.96 -10.78 -16.37
N LEU A 254 -5.84 -9.78 -16.28
CA LEU A 254 -6.63 -9.52 -15.10
C LEU A 254 -7.59 -10.68 -14.78
N SER A 255 -8.29 -11.20 -15.78
CA SER A 255 -9.22 -12.33 -15.62
C SER A 255 -8.51 -13.59 -15.12
N VAL A 256 -7.34 -13.90 -15.70
CA VAL A 256 -6.48 -15.00 -15.26
C VAL A 256 -6.03 -14.80 -13.81
N ALA A 257 -5.53 -13.60 -13.47
CA ALA A 257 -5.09 -13.30 -12.12
C ALA A 257 -6.23 -13.40 -11.09
N LEU A 258 -7.44 -12.92 -11.44
CA LEU A 258 -8.61 -13.01 -10.56
C LEU A 258 -9.08 -14.44 -10.36
N LYS A 259 -9.04 -15.27 -11.40
CA LYS A 259 -9.36 -16.70 -11.32
C LYS A 259 -8.38 -17.40 -10.36
N ASP A 260 -7.07 -17.20 -10.54
CA ASP A 260 -6.04 -17.75 -9.67
C ASP A 260 -6.22 -17.29 -8.19
N ILE A 261 -6.64 -16.04 -7.97
CA ILE A 261 -6.92 -15.51 -6.63
C ILE A 261 -8.14 -16.20 -6.04
N TYR A 262 -9.22 -16.32 -6.81
CA TYR A 262 -10.45 -16.97 -6.38
C TYR A 262 -10.20 -18.43 -5.98
N GLU A 263 -9.51 -19.19 -6.81
CA GLU A 263 -9.14 -20.59 -6.53
C GLU A 263 -8.30 -20.69 -5.25
N SER A 264 -7.28 -19.84 -5.10
CA SER A 264 -6.46 -19.78 -3.89
C SER A 264 -7.26 -19.39 -2.64
N MET A 265 -8.26 -18.52 -2.78
CA MET A 265 -9.17 -18.17 -1.69
C MET A 265 -10.05 -19.37 -1.33
N LEU A 266 -10.63 -20.06 -2.30
CA LEU A 266 -11.45 -21.25 -2.06
C LEU A 266 -10.67 -22.35 -1.36
N GLU A 267 -9.47 -22.68 -1.85
CA GLU A 267 -8.58 -23.65 -1.21
C GLU A 267 -8.33 -23.28 0.26
N GLN A 268 -8.05 -22.01 0.53
CA GLN A 268 -7.86 -21.54 1.90
C GLN A 268 -9.14 -21.59 2.73
N LEU A 269 -10.33 -21.43 2.14
CA LEU A 269 -11.64 -21.51 2.81
C LEU A 269 -12.06 -22.96 3.10
N GLN A 270 -11.67 -23.90 2.24
CA GLN A 270 -11.94 -25.33 2.39
C GLN A 270 -10.90 -26.03 3.26
N GLY A 271 -9.69 -25.48 3.36
CA GLY A 271 -8.62 -26.01 4.20
C GLY A 271 -8.97 -26.02 5.70
N THR A 272 -8.70 -27.14 6.37
CA THR A 272 -8.99 -27.37 7.81
C THR A 272 -8.06 -26.65 8.78
N ARG A 273 -7.01 -25.96 8.31
CA ARG A 273 -6.00 -25.28 9.15
C ARG A 273 -5.69 -23.89 8.62
N ARG A 274 -5.93 -22.87 9.44
CA ARG A 274 -5.47 -21.49 9.19
C ARG A 274 -4.62 -20.99 10.36
N PRO A 275 -3.33 -20.71 10.15
CA PRO A 275 -2.55 -19.90 11.06
C PRO A 275 -3.09 -18.47 11.06
N GLN A 276 -3.47 -17.94 12.22
CA GLN A 276 -3.76 -16.52 12.35
C GLN A 276 -2.44 -15.75 12.31
N ARG A 277 -2.06 -15.21 11.14
CA ARG A 277 -0.99 -14.20 11.12
C ARG A 277 -1.47 -12.98 11.88
N GLN A 278 -0.75 -12.59 12.93
CA GLN A 278 -0.96 -11.29 13.55
C GLN A 278 -0.89 -10.23 12.45
N ALA A 279 -1.85 -9.30 12.46
CA ALA A 279 -1.87 -8.22 11.50
C ALA A 279 -0.55 -7.44 11.61
N GLU A 280 0.28 -7.54 10.56
CA GLU A 280 1.51 -6.77 10.50
C GLU A 280 1.15 -5.28 10.44
N ALA A 281 1.92 -4.43 11.11
CA ALA A 281 1.66 -3.00 11.12
C ALA A 281 1.53 -2.46 9.68
N GLN A 282 0.35 -1.92 9.37
CA GLN A 282 0.00 -1.47 8.01
C GLN A 282 0.92 -0.35 7.53
N SER A 283 1.44 0.48 8.42
CA SER A 283 2.40 1.54 8.08
C SER A 283 3.66 1.40 8.92
N SER A 284 4.82 1.46 8.28
CA SER A 284 6.08 1.66 9.00
C SER A 284 6.44 3.14 9.11
N ALA A 285 5.50 4.07 8.93
CA ALA A 285 5.75 5.50 9.05
C ALA A 285 6.19 5.92 10.47
N ASN A 286 6.29 4.99 11.42
CA ASN A 286 6.91 5.14 12.75
C ASN A 286 8.23 4.38 12.93
N VAL A 287 8.70 3.67 11.90
CA VAL A 287 9.92 2.85 11.89
C VAL A 287 10.88 3.41 10.83
N THR A 288 11.26 4.68 10.97
CA THR A 288 12.49 5.14 10.33
C THR A 288 13.62 4.78 11.29
N VAL A 289 14.56 3.94 10.84
CA VAL A 289 15.75 3.56 11.60
C VAL A 289 16.77 4.70 11.48
N LYS A 290 17.49 5.02 12.57
CA LYS A 290 18.62 5.95 12.53
C LYS A 290 19.71 5.39 11.62
N GLY A 291 20.06 6.12 10.56
CA GLY A 291 21.20 5.75 9.71
C GLY A 291 21.32 6.62 8.47
N GLY A 292 22.55 7.00 8.13
CA GLY A 292 22.88 7.74 6.91
C GLY A 292 22.45 7.02 5.63
N ALA A 293 22.73 7.64 4.48
CA ALA A 293 22.36 7.12 3.15
C ALA A 293 22.63 5.61 2.99
N ILE A 294 23.78 5.14 3.47
CA ILE A 294 24.20 3.73 3.41
C ILE A 294 23.26 2.79 4.17
N ARG A 295 22.78 3.15 5.37
CA ARG A 295 21.89 2.28 6.16
C ARG A 295 20.44 2.30 5.64
N ARG A 296 20.02 3.43 5.06
CA ARG A 296 18.74 3.54 4.34
C ARG A 296 18.76 2.76 3.02
N GLN A 297 19.88 2.77 2.31
CA GLN A 297 20.13 1.98 1.11
C GLN A 297 20.22 0.48 1.46
N ALA A 298 20.87 0.12 2.57
CA ALA A 298 20.84 -1.23 3.11
C ALA A 298 19.42 -1.66 3.49
N LEU A 299 18.61 -0.80 4.11
CA LEU A 299 17.20 -1.10 4.40
C LEU A 299 16.36 -1.18 3.12
N ALA A 300 16.62 -0.38 2.10
CA ALA A 300 15.95 -0.49 0.80
C ALA A 300 16.32 -1.81 0.12
N LYS A 301 17.59 -2.21 0.16
CA LYS A 301 18.07 -3.52 -0.31
C LYS A 301 17.46 -4.67 0.50
N VAL A 302 17.38 -4.56 1.83
CA VAL A 302 16.69 -5.51 2.71
C VAL A 302 15.20 -5.56 2.39
N ARG A 303 14.52 -4.43 2.14
CA ARG A 303 13.09 -4.40 1.77
C ARG A 303 12.83 -5.05 0.41
N VAL A 304 13.73 -4.86 -0.56
CA VAL A 304 13.70 -5.54 -1.86
C VAL A 304 14.03 -7.02 -1.72
N ALA A 305 14.93 -7.39 -0.80
CA ALA A 305 15.24 -8.78 -0.47
C ALA A 305 14.07 -9.46 0.27
N GLU A 306 13.42 -8.78 1.21
CA GLU A 306 12.22 -9.24 1.93
C GLU A 306 11.04 -9.47 0.98
N SER A 307 10.87 -8.62 -0.04
CA SER A 307 9.86 -8.83 -1.08
C SER A 307 10.22 -10.02 -2.00
N SER A 308 11.52 -10.30 -2.18
CA SER A 308 11.99 -11.40 -3.02
C SER A 308 11.96 -12.76 -2.29
N LEU A 309 12.41 -12.83 -1.03
CA LEU A 309 12.49 -14.05 -0.21
C LEU A 309 11.12 -14.60 0.20
N ARG A 310 10.07 -13.77 0.25
CA ARG A 310 8.70 -14.24 0.53
C ARG A 310 8.05 -14.95 -0.65
N SER A 311 8.50 -14.73 -1.89
CA SER A 311 8.02 -15.46 -3.07
C SER A 311 8.43 -16.94 -3.02
N ASP A 312 9.58 -17.25 -2.42
CA ASP A 312 10.11 -18.62 -2.31
C ASP A 312 9.47 -19.39 -1.14
N ASN A 313 9.12 -18.71 -0.05
CA ASN A 313 8.51 -19.34 1.13
C ASN A 313 7.02 -19.68 0.98
N ILE A 314 6.34 -19.19 -0.06
CA ILE A 314 4.96 -19.61 -0.40
C ILE A 314 4.90 -21.13 -0.71
N LYS A 315 6.04 -21.77 -0.99
CA LYS A 315 6.12 -23.22 -1.24
C LYS A 315 6.23 -24.11 0.02
N LYS A 316 6.39 -23.58 1.25
CA LYS A 316 6.78 -24.41 2.42
C LYS A 316 5.97 -24.30 3.73
N GLU A 317 5.08 -23.33 3.93
CA GLU A 317 4.43 -23.17 5.26
C GLU A 317 3.07 -23.92 5.38
N GLY A 318 3.14 -25.21 5.69
CA GLY A 318 2.03 -25.99 6.22
C GLY A 318 2.25 -26.36 7.69
N SER A 319 1.89 -25.51 8.66
CA SER A 319 1.62 -25.95 10.05
C SER A 319 1.03 -24.89 10.99
N ILE A 320 -0.12 -25.23 11.60
CA ILE A 320 -0.57 -24.93 12.98
C ILE A 320 -1.35 -23.61 13.33
N LYS A 321 -2.58 -23.87 13.82
CA LYS A 321 -3.54 -23.23 14.78
C LYS A 321 -4.34 -21.92 14.50
N LYS A 322 -5.62 -22.20 14.14
CA LYS A 322 -6.97 -21.63 14.44
C LYS A 322 -7.17 -20.12 14.64
N THR A 323 -7.90 -19.46 13.72
CA THR A 323 -9.33 -18.97 13.86
C THR A 323 -9.74 -18.07 12.66
N LEU A 324 -11.05 -18.07 12.37
CA LEU A 324 -11.83 -17.60 11.19
C LEU A 324 -11.61 -16.17 10.67
N ILE A 325 -11.81 -15.96 9.34
CA ILE A 325 -12.60 -14.87 8.69
C ILE A 325 -12.66 -15.14 7.15
N TYR A 326 -13.85 -14.97 6.56
CA TYR A 326 -14.22 -15.28 5.16
C TYR A 326 -14.34 -14.01 4.30
N MET A 327 -14.10 -14.10 2.98
CA MET A 327 -14.85 -13.41 1.91
C MET A 327 -14.41 -13.82 0.48
N THR A 328 -15.18 -13.42 -0.55
CA THR A 328 -15.39 -14.11 -1.86
C THR A 328 -15.36 -13.17 -3.09
N ILE A 329 -15.12 -13.72 -4.32
CA ILE A 329 -15.66 -13.28 -5.64
C ILE A 329 -15.94 -14.56 -6.50
N LYS A 330 -16.96 -14.62 -7.38
CA LYS A 330 -17.27 -15.78 -8.24
C LYS A 330 -17.64 -15.36 -9.68
N THR A 331 -17.50 -16.27 -10.65
CA THR A 331 -18.03 -16.17 -12.03
C THR A 331 -19.03 -17.29 -12.37
N ASN A 332 -20.02 -16.92 -13.22
CA ASN A 332 -20.97 -17.68 -14.09
C ASN A 332 -22.27 -18.27 -13.44
N ALA A 333 -23.50 -18.19 -14.00
CA ALA A 333 -24.05 -17.68 -15.29
C ALA A 333 -25.62 -17.59 -15.32
N LEU A 334 -26.19 -16.98 -16.39
CA LEU A 334 -27.53 -17.05 -17.06
C LEU A 334 -28.59 -15.94 -16.75
N ALA A 335 -29.35 -15.31 -17.68
CA ALA A 335 -29.31 -14.98 -19.13
C ALA A 335 -30.60 -14.18 -19.50
N LYS A 336 -30.58 -13.27 -20.53
CA LYS A 336 -31.61 -13.05 -21.60
C LYS A 336 -31.57 -11.63 -22.25
N ASN A 337 -30.71 -11.39 -23.24
CA ASN A 337 -31.05 -10.61 -24.46
C ASN A 337 -29.93 -10.75 -25.54
N PRO A 338 -30.22 -10.81 -26.87
CA PRO A 338 -29.24 -11.20 -27.90
C PRO A 338 -28.43 -10.06 -28.56
N LEU A 339 -28.38 -8.87 -27.96
CA LEU A 339 -27.40 -7.80 -28.29
C LEU A 339 -26.29 -7.70 -27.22
N ASP A 340 -26.18 -8.74 -26.39
CA ASP A 340 -25.40 -8.78 -25.18
C ASP A 340 -24.21 -9.74 -25.39
N TYR A 341 -22.99 -9.19 -25.44
CA TYR A 341 -21.70 -9.91 -25.52
C TYR A 341 -21.54 -10.98 -24.41
N GLU A 342 -22.46 -10.99 -23.45
CA GLU A 342 -22.74 -12.02 -22.46
C GLU A 342 -23.00 -13.42 -23.04
N SER A 343 -23.36 -13.55 -24.32
CA SER A 343 -23.76 -14.88 -24.83
C SER A 343 -22.59 -15.80 -25.19
N GLN A 344 -21.49 -15.38 -25.84
CA GLN A 344 -20.62 -16.39 -26.51
C GLN A 344 -19.09 -16.21 -26.48
N ILE A 345 -18.57 -16.12 -25.25
CA ILE A 345 -17.47 -17.03 -24.82
C ILE A 345 -17.65 -18.47 -25.37
N LEU A 346 -18.90 -18.89 -25.63
CA LEU A 346 -19.32 -20.22 -26.08
C LEU A 346 -18.85 -20.71 -27.46
N ARG A 347 -17.98 -20.04 -28.22
CA ARG A 347 -17.32 -20.70 -29.37
C ARG A 347 -15.81 -20.49 -29.51
N LEU A 348 -15.14 -19.73 -28.64
CA LEU A 348 -13.75 -19.31 -28.86
C LEU A 348 -12.72 -20.14 -28.08
N ILE A 349 -12.02 -21.19 -28.55
CA ILE A 349 -11.93 -21.95 -29.80
C ILE A 349 -11.15 -23.21 -29.37
N GLY A 350 -11.74 -24.38 -29.60
CA GLY A 350 -11.00 -25.63 -29.75
C GLY A 350 -11.38 -26.18 -31.11
N ALA A 351 -10.61 -25.84 -32.14
CA ALA A 351 -10.54 -26.56 -33.42
C ALA A 351 -9.26 -26.12 -34.14
N ASN A 352 -8.38 -27.09 -34.39
CA ASN A 352 -7.14 -26.96 -35.15
C ASN A 352 -7.33 -26.23 -36.48
N THR A 353 -6.30 -25.51 -36.94
CA THR A 353 -5.50 -25.85 -38.16
C THR A 353 -4.46 -24.75 -38.41
N ILE A 354 -3.19 -25.12 -38.21
CA ILE A 354 -2.02 -24.96 -39.09
C ILE A 354 -1.98 -23.69 -39.97
N LEU A 355 -0.98 -22.84 -39.73
CA LEU A 355 0.01 -22.48 -40.75
C LEU A 355 1.33 -22.04 -40.10
N SER A 356 2.39 -22.33 -40.84
CA SER A 356 3.79 -22.56 -40.49
C SER A 356 4.71 -21.38 -40.81
N VAL A 357 5.72 -21.13 -39.94
CA VAL A 357 7.15 -20.77 -40.27
C VAL A 357 7.41 -19.35 -40.84
N PRO A 358 8.61 -18.70 -40.73
CA PRO A 358 9.89 -19.07 -40.09
C PRO A 358 10.50 -18.10 -39.06
N VAL A 359 11.54 -18.61 -38.41
CA VAL A 359 12.67 -17.92 -37.76
C VAL A 359 13.37 -16.96 -38.72
N ALA A 360 13.79 -15.78 -38.25
CA ALA A 360 14.93 -15.05 -38.80
C ALA A 360 15.66 -14.26 -37.71
N GLU A 361 16.98 -14.48 -37.64
CA GLU A 361 17.97 -13.68 -36.92
C GLU A 361 18.06 -12.26 -37.49
N SER A 362 18.39 -11.28 -36.64
CA SER A 362 19.62 -10.50 -36.79
C SER A 362 19.75 -9.42 -35.71
N LEU A 363 20.99 -9.34 -35.21
CA LEU A 363 21.54 -8.30 -34.36
C LEU A 363 21.49 -6.92 -35.05
N SER A 364 21.22 -5.86 -34.28
CA SER A 364 22.09 -4.68 -34.31
C SER A 364 21.81 -3.74 -33.11
N ARG A 365 22.92 -3.18 -32.63
CA ARG A 365 23.05 -2.23 -31.51
C ARG A 365 22.18 -0.99 -31.76
N ILE A 366 21.65 -0.36 -30.70
CA ILE A 366 21.64 1.11 -30.53
C ILE A 366 21.32 1.51 -29.07
N ASN A 367 22.26 2.30 -28.53
CA ASN A 367 22.24 3.30 -27.45
C ASN A 367 21.20 3.27 -26.32
N LEU A 368 21.73 2.99 -25.12
CA LEU A 368 21.23 3.48 -23.84
C LEU A 368 21.20 5.02 -23.81
N ARG A 369 20.04 5.63 -23.59
CA ARG A 369 19.89 6.84 -22.76
C ARG A 369 18.41 7.17 -22.52
N GLN A 370 18.18 7.70 -21.31
CA GLN A 370 16.94 8.28 -20.77
C GLN A 370 16.02 7.33 -19.98
N SER A 371 16.09 7.44 -18.65
CA SER A 371 14.98 7.10 -17.76
C SER A 371 14.53 8.36 -17.03
N SER A 372 13.25 8.72 -17.15
CA SER A 372 12.56 9.67 -16.27
C SER A 372 12.13 8.96 -14.97
N MET A 373 12.05 9.71 -13.88
CA MET A 373 11.45 9.25 -12.63
C MET A 373 10.04 9.81 -12.53
N GLU A 374 9.03 8.96 -12.36
CA GLU A 374 7.64 9.39 -12.24
C GLU A 374 7.10 9.04 -10.86
N ILE A 375 6.63 10.06 -10.15
CA ILE A 375 5.92 9.93 -8.87
C ILE A 375 4.44 10.09 -9.17
N ILE A 376 3.68 9.07 -8.82
CA ILE A 376 2.23 9.07 -9.01
C ILE A 376 1.56 9.13 -7.64
N LEU A 377 0.81 10.20 -7.40
CA LEU A 377 0.02 10.43 -6.20
C LEU A 377 -1.44 10.09 -6.48
N CYS A 378 -1.99 9.08 -5.83
CA CYS A 378 -3.44 8.89 -5.78
C CYS A 378 -4.02 9.80 -4.69
N THR A 379 -5.11 10.50 -4.98
CA THR A 379 -5.75 11.40 -4.00
C THR A 379 -6.10 10.63 -2.71
N GLY A 380 -5.65 11.14 -1.56
CA GLY A 380 -5.86 10.55 -0.23
C GLY A 380 -4.69 9.73 0.35
N VAL A 381 -3.73 9.26 -0.46
CA VAL A 381 -2.53 8.53 0.02
C VAL A 381 -1.34 8.79 -0.92
N GLY A 382 -0.27 9.42 -0.42
CA GLY A 382 0.94 9.64 -1.22
C GLY A 382 1.64 8.32 -1.57
N MET A 383 1.98 8.14 -2.85
CA MET A 383 2.66 6.96 -3.39
C MET A 383 3.87 7.34 -4.24
N LEU A 384 4.83 6.42 -4.37
CA LEU A 384 6.13 6.64 -5.02
C LEU A 384 6.50 5.40 -5.85
N ALA A 385 6.84 5.55 -7.13
CA ALA A 385 7.46 4.51 -7.92
C ALA A 385 8.92 4.89 -8.21
N PHE A 386 9.83 3.92 -8.22
CA PHE A 386 11.25 4.15 -8.51
C PHE A 386 11.75 3.21 -9.62
N PRO A 387 12.50 3.70 -10.62
CA PRO A 387 13.26 2.84 -11.53
C PRO A 387 14.38 2.11 -10.79
N LYS A 388 14.58 0.84 -11.14
CA LYS A 388 15.77 0.06 -10.76
C LYS A 388 16.91 0.46 -11.70
N THR A 389 17.97 1.05 -11.17
CA THR A 389 19.25 1.18 -11.87
C THR A 389 19.99 -0.16 -11.78
N GLY A 390 20.27 -0.76 -12.94
CA GLY A 390 21.27 -1.83 -13.04
C GLY A 390 22.63 -1.18 -13.22
N ALA A 391 23.61 -1.63 -12.44
CA ALA A 391 25.00 -1.62 -12.87
C ALA A 391 25.20 -2.76 -13.88
#